data_AF-A0A200H9B7-F1
#
_entry.id   AF-A0A200H9B7-F1
#
_cell.length_a   1.000
_cell.length_b   1.000
_cell.length_c   1.000
_cell.angle_alpha   90.00
_cell.angle_beta   90.00
_cell.angle_gamma   90.00
#
_symmetry.space_group_name_H-M   'P 1'
#
loop_
_entity.id
_entity.type
_entity.pdbx_description
1 polymer ?
#
loop_
_entity_poly.entity_id
_entity_poly.type
_entity_poly.pdbx_seq_one_letter_code
_entity_poly.pdbx_strand_id
1 'polypeptide(L)'
;MTTPAHQTRRTRLRVVLAGLLVSLAVPAGVGTTGAVFTATVSGETQQAGTATLPAVDGAQATRTAGGTAEVSWATPAVRPDVAPDYTIERTIGGDPAPVEGLDLTVDDDGTTGFTDDLTAPAEIDGKPVTAIAAGGVQTCALSETGDAYCWGSNRYGQLGDGTDDASLVPVQVTGLDDPVIAITAGDWHTCALTTTDAGTVYCWGYNGFGQLGDGTTTDSFVPVQVAGLDEPVIAITAGVTHTCALTDTGDVYCWGDNGYGRLGDGTDDASLVPVQVTGLDEPVTAIAAGRTHTCALTDTDDVYCWGDNGYGRLGDGTDDASLVPVQVTGLDKVTAITTGFTHTCALTTTGDAYCWGYGRLGDGTDDASLVPVQVTGLDEPVTAITAGWYHTCALTTTDTAHCWGNNGDGQLGNGTDGASLVPVQVTGLDDPVTAITARVTHTCALTTTGDAYCWGNNVHGQLGNNSTDGSRVPVEVHVAAGGLGRWTCQEENWQLTGDPDDPEPQACAPGPDIPVTYRLAYTKAGWEAPVSTQVEAHMQGNRP
;
A
#
# COMPACT_ATOMS: atom_id res chain seq x y z
N MET A 1 12.30 -63.75 50.04
CA MET A 1 12.51 -64.37 48.71
C MET A 1 11.15 -64.55 48.04
N THR A 2 11.12 -64.61 46.71
CA THR A 2 9.98 -64.92 45.81
C THR A 2 8.72 -64.02 45.83
N THR A 3 8.56 -63.23 44.75
CA THR A 3 7.30 -62.77 44.11
C THR A 3 6.48 -63.97 43.55
N PRO A 4 5.24 -63.84 42.99
CA PRO A 4 4.45 -62.65 42.55
C PRO A 4 3.11 -62.52 43.33
N ALA A 5 1.95 -61.96 42.91
CA ALA A 5 1.41 -61.48 41.62
C ALA A 5 0.24 -60.45 41.78
N HIS A 6 -0.30 -59.94 40.66
CA HIS A 6 -1.45 -59.03 40.58
C HIS A 6 -2.83 -59.69 40.86
N GLN A 7 -3.77 -58.94 41.45
CA GLN A 7 -5.21 -59.12 41.23
C GLN A 7 -5.91 -57.78 40.97
N THR A 8 -6.52 -57.67 39.79
CA THR A 8 -7.34 -56.54 39.34
C THR A 8 -8.75 -56.61 39.92
N ARG A 9 -9.24 -55.57 40.58
CA ARG A 9 -10.67 -55.44 40.90
C ARG A 9 -11.47 -55.20 39.62
N ARG A 10 -12.43 -56.08 39.30
CA ARG A 10 -13.41 -55.87 38.23
C ARG A 10 -14.61 -55.11 38.79
N THR A 11 -14.80 -53.86 38.39
CA THR A 11 -16.04 -53.12 38.65
C THR A 11 -17.16 -53.65 37.75
N ARG A 12 -18.32 -53.97 38.31
CA ARG A 12 -19.53 -54.31 37.53
C ARG A 12 -20.52 -53.16 37.63
N LEU A 13 -20.88 -52.56 36.49
CA LEU A 13 -22.01 -51.65 36.41
C LEU A 13 -23.32 -52.47 36.40
N ARG A 14 -24.36 -51.99 37.09
CA ARG A 14 -25.73 -52.48 36.99
C ARG A 14 -26.62 -51.32 36.59
N VAL A 15 -27.32 -51.46 35.46
CA VAL A 15 -28.38 -50.55 35.04
C VAL A 15 -29.70 -51.30 35.14
N VAL A 16 -30.73 -50.67 35.70
CA VAL A 16 -32.09 -51.23 35.76
C VAL A 16 -32.93 -50.50 34.72
N LEU A 17 -33.24 -51.20 33.64
CA LEU A 17 -34.29 -50.84 32.68
C LEU A 17 -35.43 -51.85 32.82
N ALA A 18 -36.65 -51.43 32.54
CA ALA A 18 -37.83 -52.26 32.73
C ALA A 18 -37.82 -53.49 31.79
N GLY A 19 -37.55 -54.67 32.35
CA GLY A 19 -37.90 -55.96 31.73
C GLY A 19 -36.78 -56.83 31.18
N LEU A 20 -35.55 -56.35 30.97
CA LEU A 20 -34.46 -57.18 30.42
C LEU A 20 -33.14 -57.07 31.20
N LEU A 21 -32.52 -58.23 31.45
CA LEU A 21 -31.22 -58.36 32.13
C LEU A 21 -30.13 -58.70 31.11
N VAL A 22 -29.31 -57.71 30.74
CA VAL A 22 -28.13 -57.92 29.90
C VAL A 22 -26.87 -57.82 30.77
N SER A 23 -25.92 -58.75 30.59
CA SER A 23 -24.62 -58.73 31.26
C SER A 23 -23.50 -58.76 30.23
N LEU A 24 -22.70 -57.70 30.19
CA LEU A 24 -21.50 -57.59 29.36
C LEU A 24 -20.24 -57.73 30.21
N ALA A 25 -19.19 -58.31 29.65
CA ALA A 25 -17.87 -58.42 30.26
C ALA A 25 -16.86 -57.56 29.48
N VAL A 26 -16.12 -56.71 30.18
CA VAL A 26 -15.14 -55.79 29.59
C VAL A 26 -13.72 -56.35 29.80
N PRO A 27 -12.83 -56.36 28.78
CA PRO A 27 -11.41 -56.63 28.96
C PRO A 27 -10.73 -55.53 29.78
N ALA A 28 -9.70 -55.86 30.56
CA ALA A 28 -8.95 -54.86 31.32
C ALA A 28 -7.93 -54.16 30.40
N GLY A 29 -8.05 -52.84 30.21
CA GLY A 29 -7.06 -52.06 29.45
C GLY A 29 -7.51 -50.77 28.76
N VAL A 30 -8.70 -50.22 29.06
CA VAL A 30 -9.19 -48.97 28.42
C VAL A 30 -9.59 -47.96 29.49
N GLY A 31 -9.10 -46.73 29.37
CA GLY A 31 -9.50 -45.58 30.20
C GLY A 31 -10.93 -45.12 29.91
N THR A 32 -11.62 -44.57 30.89
CA THR A 32 -13.06 -44.27 30.79
C THR A 32 -13.34 -42.91 30.16
N THR A 33 -13.19 -42.82 28.84
CA THR A 33 -13.78 -41.78 27.97
C THR A 33 -14.04 -42.38 26.57
N GLY A 34 -15.20 -42.10 25.96
CA GLY A 34 -15.45 -42.39 24.54
C GLY A 34 -16.01 -43.76 24.12
N ALA A 35 -16.61 -44.56 25.02
CA ALA A 35 -17.23 -45.84 24.63
C ALA A 35 -18.71 -45.69 24.19
N VAL A 36 -18.99 -45.73 22.88
CA VAL A 36 -20.35 -45.81 22.32
C VAL A 36 -20.80 -47.27 22.20
N PHE A 37 -22.00 -47.59 22.70
CA PHE A 37 -22.63 -48.90 22.53
C PHE A 37 -23.84 -48.79 21.61
N THR A 38 -23.81 -49.45 20.46
CA THR A 38 -24.97 -49.59 19.56
C THR A 38 -25.81 -50.80 19.94
N ALA A 39 -27.09 -50.56 20.24
CA ALA A 39 -28.10 -51.61 20.36
C ALA A 39 -29.11 -51.47 19.22
N THR A 40 -29.13 -52.43 18.29
CA THR A 40 -30.04 -52.39 17.15
C THR A 40 -31.41 -52.95 17.53
N VAL A 41 -32.44 -52.10 17.50
CA VAL A 41 -33.85 -52.51 17.47
C VAL A 41 -34.44 -52.01 16.15
N SER A 42 -35.25 -52.85 15.51
CA SER A 42 -35.71 -52.62 14.14
C SER A 42 -36.88 -51.64 14.03
N GLY A 43 -36.70 -50.57 13.27
CA GLY A 43 -37.79 -49.74 12.75
C GLY A 43 -37.91 -48.35 13.37
N GLU A 44 -37.94 -47.36 12.48
CA GLU A 44 -38.24 -45.93 12.70
C GLU A 44 -37.18 -45.08 13.45
N THR A 45 -37.02 -43.86 12.93
CA THR A 45 -35.91 -42.95 13.24
C THR A 45 -36.38 -41.89 14.25
N GLN A 46 -35.64 -41.71 15.34
CA GLN A 46 -35.02 -40.43 15.76
C GLN A 46 -34.70 -40.44 17.26
N GLN A 47 -33.44 -40.18 17.58
CA GLN A 47 -33.12 -39.32 18.72
C GLN A 47 -31.83 -38.55 18.39
N ALA A 48 -31.92 -37.22 18.32
CA ALA A 48 -30.74 -36.39 18.21
C ALA A 48 -29.96 -36.46 19.52
N GLY A 49 -28.79 -37.11 19.48
CA GLY A 49 -27.81 -37.01 20.55
C GLY A 49 -26.97 -35.75 20.33
N THR A 50 -26.81 -34.93 21.36
CA THR A 50 -25.78 -33.89 21.36
C THR A 50 -24.40 -34.56 21.40
N ALA A 51 -23.71 -34.59 20.27
CA ALA A 51 -22.30 -34.92 20.21
C ALA A 51 -21.51 -33.61 20.15
N THR A 52 -20.90 -33.21 21.27
CA THR A 52 -19.93 -32.12 21.27
C THR A 52 -18.67 -32.60 20.54
N LEU A 53 -18.23 -31.84 19.54
CA LEU A 53 -16.90 -32.02 18.99
C LEU A 53 -15.85 -31.73 20.08
N PRO A 54 -14.70 -32.42 20.10
CA PRO A 54 -13.65 -32.17 21.08
C PRO A 54 -13.11 -30.75 20.93
N ALA A 55 -12.74 -30.12 22.05
CA ALA A 55 -12.01 -28.86 22.02
C ALA A 55 -10.64 -29.05 21.36
N VAL A 56 -10.14 -28.01 20.71
CA VAL A 56 -8.79 -28.00 20.14
C VAL A 56 -7.78 -27.60 21.23
N ASP A 57 -6.88 -28.51 21.54
CA ASP A 57 -5.83 -28.38 22.55
C ASP A 57 -4.44 -28.29 21.90
N GLY A 58 -3.41 -27.98 22.69
CA GLY A 58 -2.02 -27.94 22.21
C GLY A 58 -1.69 -26.73 21.34
N ALA A 59 -2.44 -25.64 21.48
CA ALA A 59 -2.20 -24.39 20.77
C ALA A 59 -0.79 -23.83 21.08
N GLN A 60 -0.06 -23.43 20.05
CA GLN A 60 1.25 -22.80 20.13
C GLN A 60 1.31 -21.61 19.16
N ALA A 61 2.00 -20.55 19.58
CA ALA A 61 2.35 -19.43 18.73
C ALA A 61 3.84 -19.12 18.95
N THR A 62 4.62 -19.03 17.87
CA THR A 62 6.06 -18.72 17.93
C THR A 62 6.37 -17.60 16.94
N ARG A 63 6.94 -16.50 17.44
CA ARG A 63 7.41 -15.40 16.57
C ARG A 63 8.74 -15.79 15.94
N THR A 64 8.88 -15.60 14.62
CA THR A 64 10.15 -15.76 13.91
C THR A 64 10.97 -14.47 13.97
N ALA A 65 12.21 -14.49 13.47
CA ALA A 65 13.06 -13.30 13.43
C ALA A 65 12.61 -12.24 12.40
N GLY A 66 11.62 -12.54 11.54
CA GLY A 66 11.16 -11.68 10.46
C GLY A 66 9.89 -10.87 10.73
N GLY A 67 9.33 -10.92 11.94
CA GLY A 67 8.04 -10.28 12.26
C GLY A 67 6.88 -11.26 12.36
N THR A 68 6.85 -12.27 11.50
CA THR A 68 5.80 -13.30 11.43
C THR A 68 5.61 -14.13 12.70
N ALA A 69 4.38 -14.60 12.92
CA ALA A 69 4.00 -15.58 13.91
C ALA A 69 3.56 -16.89 13.25
N GLU A 70 4.24 -17.99 13.58
CA GLU A 70 3.78 -19.35 13.28
C GLU A 70 2.77 -19.76 14.37
N VAL A 71 1.52 -20.02 13.98
CA VAL A 71 0.43 -20.38 14.90
C VAL A 71 -0.11 -21.76 14.55
N SER A 72 -0.16 -22.68 15.51
CA SER A 72 -0.60 -24.05 15.30
C SER A 72 -1.41 -24.62 16.46
N TRP A 73 -2.22 -25.63 16.16
CA TRP A 73 -2.98 -26.41 17.11
C TRP A 73 -2.85 -27.91 16.81
N ALA A 74 -3.13 -28.78 17.78
CA ALA A 74 -3.23 -30.21 17.49
C ALA A 74 -4.46 -30.51 16.62
N THR A 75 -4.27 -31.19 15.47
CA THR A 75 -5.34 -31.52 14.54
C THR A 75 -6.43 -32.35 15.23
N PRO A 76 -7.69 -31.89 15.25
CA PRO A 76 -8.76 -32.63 15.90
C PRO A 76 -8.93 -34.03 15.30
N ALA A 77 -8.97 -35.06 16.15
CA ALA A 77 -9.09 -36.46 15.72
C ALA A 77 -10.51 -36.79 15.22
N VAL A 78 -10.88 -36.28 14.04
CA VAL A 78 -12.18 -36.51 13.39
C VAL A 78 -12.06 -37.60 12.32
N ARG A 79 -13.17 -38.30 12.03
CA ARG A 79 -13.19 -39.32 10.97
C ARG A 79 -12.84 -38.75 9.57
N PRO A 80 -12.14 -39.52 8.72
CA PRO A 80 -11.53 -39.05 7.47
C PRO A 80 -12.49 -38.93 6.27
N ASP A 81 -13.81 -39.09 6.47
CA ASP A 81 -14.81 -39.21 5.40
C ASP A 81 -15.44 -37.87 4.96
N VAL A 82 -15.18 -36.76 5.67
CA VAL A 82 -15.56 -35.37 5.28
C VAL A 82 -14.51 -34.40 5.87
N ALA A 83 -14.11 -33.34 5.17
CA ALA A 83 -13.26 -32.28 5.75
C ALA A 83 -14.06 -31.40 6.75
N PRO A 84 -13.48 -30.93 7.86
CA PRO A 84 -14.06 -29.85 8.66
C PRO A 84 -13.86 -28.49 7.97
N ASP A 85 -14.78 -27.56 8.21
CA ASP A 85 -14.65 -26.15 7.84
C ASP A 85 -14.07 -25.40 9.05
N TYR A 86 -12.98 -24.68 8.88
CA TYR A 86 -12.31 -23.94 9.95
C TYR A 86 -12.63 -22.44 9.90
N THR A 87 -12.55 -21.76 11.04
CA THR A 87 -12.69 -20.30 11.13
C THR A 87 -11.73 -19.78 12.20
N ILE A 88 -10.95 -18.76 11.86
CA ILE A 88 -9.98 -18.13 12.76
C ILE A 88 -10.57 -16.80 13.24
N GLU A 89 -10.65 -16.62 14.56
CA GLU A 89 -10.86 -15.31 15.17
C GLU A 89 -9.49 -14.74 15.56
N ARG A 90 -9.17 -13.54 15.08
CA ARG A 90 -7.99 -12.77 15.50
C ARG A 90 -8.42 -11.62 16.40
N THR A 91 -7.56 -11.21 17.32
CA THR A 91 -7.82 -10.07 18.21
C THR A 91 -6.52 -9.31 18.47
N ILE A 92 -6.52 -8.01 18.16
CA ILE A 92 -5.42 -7.08 18.44
C ILE A 92 -5.98 -5.99 19.35
N GLY A 93 -5.61 -6.00 20.64
CA GLY A 93 -5.95 -4.93 21.59
C GLY A 93 -7.45 -4.66 21.89
N GLY A 94 -8.40 -5.41 21.33
CA GLY A 94 -9.84 -5.10 21.37
C GLY A 94 -10.77 -6.32 21.39
N ASP A 95 -11.94 -6.21 20.76
CA ASP A 95 -12.91 -7.31 20.60
C ASP A 95 -12.55 -8.23 19.40
N PRO A 96 -12.90 -9.53 19.43
CA PRO A 96 -12.51 -10.49 18.38
C PRO A 96 -13.26 -10.29 17.06
N ALA A 97 -12.55 -10.45 15.95
CA ALA A 97 -13.11 -10.44 14.59
C ALA A 97 -12.63 -11.67 13.79
N PRO A 98 -13.46 -12.22 12.89
CA PRO A 98 -13.03 -13.25 11.95
C PRO A 98 -12.11 -12.64 10.88
N VAL A 99 -11.11 -13.42 10.43
CA VAL A 99 -10.16 -13.01 9.38
C VAL A 99 -10.30 -13.95 8.18
N GLU A 100 -10.36 -13.38 6.98
CA GLU A 100 -10.29 -14.12 5.71
C GLU A 100 -8.87 -14.04 5.14
N GLY A 101 -8.44 -15.07 4.40
CA GLY A 101 -7.13 -15.09 3.70
C GLY A 101 -5.97 -15.80 4.39
N LEU A 102 -6.16 -16.35 5.60
CA LEU A 102 -5.15 -17.19 6.26
C LEU A 102 -5.24 -18.65 5.75
N ASP A 103 -4.27 -19.09 4.97
CA ASP A 103 -4.19 -20.46 4.45
C ASP A 103 -3.82 -21.45 5.55
N LEU A 104 -4.78 -22.30 5.94
CA LEU A 104 -4.62 -23.34 6.95
C LEU A 104 -3.99 -24.61 6.35
N THR A 105 -2.78 -24.95 6.78
CA THR A 105 -2.12 -26.22 6.47
C THR A 105 -2.43 -27.27 7.52
N VAL A 106 -2.55 -28.54 7.09
CA VAL A 106 -2.57 -29.71 7.99
C VAL A 106 -1.28 -30.48 7.74
N ASP A 107 -0.42 -30.50 8.74
CA ASP A 107 0.93 -31.06 8.63
C ASP A 107 0.97 -32.56 8.96
N ASP A 108 1.95 -33.25 8.36
CA ASP A 108 2.15 -34.71 8.50
C ASP A 108 2.44 -35.16 9.95
N ASP A 109 2.76 -34.22 10.85
CA ASP A 109 2.98 -34.48 12.27
C ASP A 109 1.69 -34.51 13.12
N GLY A 110 0.55 -34.13 12.52
CA GLY A 110 -0.74 -34.07 13.19
C GLY A 110 -1.06 -32.71 13.82
N THR A 111 -0.43 -31.63 13.38
CA THR A 111 -0.82 -30.25 13.67
C THR A 111 -1.59 -29.61 12.51
N THR A 112 -2.35 -28.56 12.81
CA THR A 112 -3.01 -27.68 11.84
C THR A 112 -2.62 -26.25 12.20
N GLY A 113 -2.13 -25.47 11.24
CA GLY A 113 -1.59 -24.14 11.51
C GLY A 113 -1.59 -23.19 10.32
N PHE A 114 -1.10 -21.97 10.57
CA PHE A 114 -0.88 -20.93 9.57
C PHE A 114 0.30 -20.05 10.01
N THR A 115 0.80 -19.25 9.08
CA THR A 115 1.69 -18.12 9.38
C THR A 115 0.86 -16.84 9.27
N ASP A 116 0.84 -16.01 10.31
CA ASP A 116 0.34 -14.63 10.24
C ASP A 116 1.55 -13.71 10.17
N ASP A 117 1.53 -12.69 9.32
CA ASP A 117 2.52 -11.63 9.49
C ASP A 117 2.04 -10.64 10.56
N LEU A 118 2.95 -10.31 11.47
CA LEU A 118 2.75 -9.36 12.56
C LEU A 118 3.68 -8.14 12.42
N THR A 119 4.21 -7.93 11.22
CA THR A 119 4.40 -6.56 10.72
C THR A 119 3.04 -5.85 10.82
N ALA A 120 3.04 -4.67 11.44
CA ALA A 120 1.88 -3.81 11.34
C ALA A 120 1.91 -3.19 9.92
N PRO A 121 0.77 -3.04 9.23
CA PRO A 121 0.71 -2.23 8.02
C PRO A 121 1.33 -0.86 8.30
N ALA A 122 1.86 -0.19 7.27
CA ALA A 122 2.29 1.21 7.34
C ALA A 122 1.11 2.15 7.60
N GLU A 123 0.64 2.14 8.84
CA GLU A 123 -0.48 2.93 9.35
C GLU A 123 -0.01 4.35 9.62
N ILE A 124 -0.51 5.35 8.89
CA ILE A 124 -0.26 6.73 9.29
C ILE A 124 -1.31 7.11 10.33
N ASP A 125 -0.85 7.37 11.57
CA ASP A 125 -1.71 7.68 12.73
C ASP A 125 -2.76 6.58 13.05
N GLY A 126 -2.36 5.31 12.90
CA GLY A 126 -3.23 4.16 13.18
C GLY A 126 -4.26 3.85 12.08
N LYS A 127 -4.00 4.26 10.83
CA LYS A 127 -4.91 4.13 9.69
C LYS A 127 -4.22 3.58 8.45
N PRO A 128 -4.79 2.58 7.75
CA PRO A 128 -4.24 2.08 6.49
C PRO A 128 -4.07 3.17 5.44
N VAL A 129 -2.97 3.13 4.69
CA VAL A 129 -2.72 4.01 3.54
C VAL A 129 -3.36 3.42 2.28
N THR A 130 -4.09 4.26 1.54
CA THR A 130 -4.80 3.89 0.30
C THR A 130 -4.17 4.47 -0.96
N ALA A 131 -3.39 5.56 -0.84
CA ALA A 131 -2.64 6.13 -1.95
C ALA A 131 -1.36 6.83 -1.47
N ILE A 132 -0.36 6.92 -2.34
CA ILE A 132 0.91 7.64 -2.11
C ILE A 132 1.28 8.47 -3.34
N ALA A 133 1.78 9.68 -3.11
CA ALA A 133 2.17 10.64 -4.15
C ALA A 133 3.56 11.21 -3.87
N ALA A 134 4.53 10.89 -4.73
CA ALA A 134 5.89 11.42 -4.67
C ALA A 134 5.95 12.86 -5.21
N GLY A 135 6.39 13.80 -4.38
CA GLY A 135 6.62 15.20 -4.71
C GLY A 135 8.04 15.47 -5.20
N GLY A 136 8.40 16.75 -5.34
CA GLY A 136 9.76 17.12 -5.71
C GLY A 136 10.76 16.78 -4.61
N VAL A 137 10.41 17.21 -3.41
CA VAL A 137 11.22 17.15 -2.18
C VAL A 137 10.40 16.77 -0.95
N GLN A 138 9.13 16.45 -1.19
CA GLN A 138 8.11 16.05 -0.24
C GLN A 138 7.44 14.77 -0.77
N THR A 139 6.79 14.02 0.11
CA THR A 139 5.96 12.86 -0.24
C THR A 139 4.66 12.99 0.56
N CYS A 140 3.54 12.59 -0.02
CA CYS A 140 2.26 12.59 0.67
C CYS A 140 1.55 11.25 0.52
N ALA A 141 0.69 10.93 1.48
CA ALA A 141 -0.12 9.73 1.49
C ALA A 141 -1.56 10.06 1.94
N LEU A 142 -2.49 9.21 1.50
CA LEU A 142 -3.91 9.26 1.83
C LEU A 142 -4.26 8.05 2.71
N SER A 143 -4.99 8.27 3.79
CA SER A 143 -5.53 7.20 4.63
C SER A 143 -6.90 6.71 4.14
N GLU A 144 -7.32 5.52 4.60
CA GLU A 144 -8.67 4.99 4.32
C GLU A 144 -9.81 5.90 4.80
N THR A 145 -9.59 6.73 5.83
CA THR A 145 -10.59 7.70 6.31
C THR A 145 -10.61 9.02 5.52
N GLY A 146 -9.76 9.17 4.50
CA GLY A 146 -9.68 10.36 3.67
C GLY A 146 -8.82 11.50 4.26
N ASP A 147 -8.04 11.22 5.31
CA ASP A 147 -7.04 12.17 5.83
C ASP A 147 -5.77 12.13 4.98
N ALA A 148 -5.26 13.30 4.60
CA ALA A 148 -3.97 13.44 3.92
C ALA A 148 -2.84 13.75 4.91
N TYR A 149 -1.69 13.12 4.68
CA TYR A 149 -0.46 13.36 5.44
C TYR A 149 0.70 13.59 4.47
N CYS A 150 1.62 14.50 4.79
CA CYS A 150 2.78 14.83 3.98
C CYS A 150 4.07 14.87 4.83
N TRP A 151 5.22 14.65 4.21
CA TRP A 151 6.55 14.77 4.83
C TRP A 151 7.62 15.18 3.81
N GLY A 152 8.81 15.53 4.29
CA GLY A 152 9.92 16.07 3.50
C GLY A 152 10.12 17.57 3.71
N SER A 153 10.57 18.27 2.67
CA SER A 153 10.77 19.72 2.72
C SER A 153 9.43 20.49 2.81
N ASN A 154 9.39 21.57 3.60
CA ASN A 154 8.20 22.41 3.80
C ASN A 154 8.46 23.91 3.56
N ARG A 155 9.57 24.29 2.89
CA ARG A 155 10.02 25.68 2.79
C ARG A 155 8.98 26.67 2.24
N TYR A 156 8.05 26.21 1.40
CA TYR A 156 6.97 27.01 0.82
C TYR A 156 5.59 26.61 1.35
N GLY A 157 5.53 25.77 2.39
CA GLY A 157 4.30 25.26 2.97
C GLY A 157 3.73 24.01 2.29
N GLN A 158 4.52 23.31 1.46
CA GLN A 158 4.04 22.17 0.65
C GLN A 158 3.60 20.92 1.45
N LEU A 159 3.80 20.89 2.77
CA LEU A 159 3.23 19.86 3.65
C LEU A 159 1.80 20.21 4.12
N GLY A 160 1.37 21.48 4.05
CA GLY A 160 -0.01 21.88 4.36
C GLY A 160 -0.40 21.86 5.84
N ASP A 161 0.59 21.78 6.74
CA ASP A 161 0.42 21.70 8.19
C ASP A 161 0.34 23.09 8.88
N GLY A 162 0.37 24.17 8.10
CA GLY A 162 0.40 25.55 8.58
C GLY A 162 1.79 26.05 9.00
N THR A 163 2.86 25.29 8.77
CA THR A 163 4.25 25.64 9.13
C THR A 163 5.16 25.74 7.90
N ASP A 164 6.35 26.32 8.05
CA ASP A 164 7.44 26.26 7.07
C ASP A 164 8.55 25.26 7.46
N ASP A 165 8.34 24.47 8.52
CA ASP A 165 9.28 23.50 9.07
C ASP A 165 9.20 22.17 8.32
N ALA A 166 10.36 21.67 7.87
CA ALA A 166 10.47 20.37 7.21
C ALA A 166 10.27 19.22 8.21
N SER A 167 9.63 18.13 7.78
CA SER A 167 9.39 16.94 8.61
C SER A 167 10.04 15.69 8.00
N LEU A 168 10.72 14.89 8.82
CA LEU A 168 11.32 13.60 8.40
C LEU A 168 10.34 12.40 8.52
N VAL A 169 9.09 12.69 8.89
CA VAL A 169 8.00 11.76 9.21
C VAL A 169 6.65 12.35 8.79
N PRO A 170 5.61 11.56 8.52
CA PRO A 170 4.29 12.07 8.13
C PRO A 170 3.70 13.07 9.14
N VAL A 171 3.27 14.24 8.66
CA VAL A 171 2.44 15.22 9.40
C VAL A 171 1.10 15.41 8.69
N GLN A 172 0.02 15.63 9.44
CA GLN A 172 -1.32 15.76 8.89
C GLN A 172 -1.49 17.10 8.16
N VAL A 173 -2.08 17.07 6.96
CA VAL A 173 -2.51 18.28 6.25
C VAL A 173 -3.68 18.90 7.03
N THR A 174 -3.61 20.21 7.29
CA THR A 174 -4.61 20.95 8.07
C THR A 174 -5.48 21.82 7.17
N GLY A 175 -6.76 21.98 7.48
CA GLY A 175 -7.66 22.87 6.71
C GLY A 175 -8.38 22.22 5.52
N LEU A 176 -8.41 20.89 5.45
CA LEU A 176 -9.36 20.14 4.61
C LEU A 176 -10.49 19.66 5.52
N ASP A 177 -11.68 20.26 5.37
CA ASP A 177 -12.85 19.94 6.21
C ASP A 177 -13.61 18.67 5.73
N ASP A 178 -13.39 18.27 4.47
CA ASP A 178 -14.02 17.12 3.82
C ASP A 178 -12.99 16.04 3.40
N PRO A 179 -13.38 14.75 3.36
CA PRO A 179 -12.49 13.66 2.96
C PRO A 179 -11.83 13.87 1.59
N VAL A 180 -10.52 13.64 1.55
CA VAL A 180 -9.70 13.57 0.32
C VAL A 180 -9.92 12.22 -0.36
N ILE A 181 -10.01 12.23 -1.70
CA ILE A 181 -10.12 11.03 -2.55
C ILE A 181 -8.99 10.86 -3.55
N ALA A 182 -8.25 11.93 -3.85
CA ALA A 182 -7.00 11.85 -4.60
C ALA A 182 -6.04 12.95 -4.14
N ILE A 183 -4.74 12.65 -4.17
CA ILE A 183 -3.68 13.61 -3.84
C ILE A 183 -2.59 13.53 -4.91
N THR A 184 -2.10 14.69 -5.33
CA THR A 184 -0.99 14.82 -6.28
C THR A 184 -0.02 15.86 -5.76
N ALA A 185 1.28 15.58 -5.88
CA ALA A 185 2.31 16.50 -5.48
C ALA A 185 2.91 17.16 -6.73
N GLY A 186 3.25 18.44 -6.67
CA GLY A 186 4.17 19.12 -7.57
C GLY A 186 5.61 19.01 -7.11
N ASP A 187 6.52 19.78 -7.72
CA ASP A 187 7.92 19.86 -7.25
C ASP A 187 8.01 20.60 -5.89
N TRP A 188 7.19 21.64 -5.71
CA TRP A 188 7.20 22.54 -4.53
C TRP A 188 5.79 22.93 -4.05
N HIS A 189 4.76 22.28 -4.58
CA HIS A 189 3.36 22.45 -4.22
C HIS A 189 2.68 21.07 -4.11
N THR A 190 1.48 21.01 -3.57
CA THR A 190 0.68 19.79 -3.43
C THR A 190 -0.78 20.15 -3.65
N CYS A 191 -1.57 19.25 -4.25
CA CYS A 191 -3.00 19.45 -4.46
C CYS A 191 -3.78 18.18 -4.07
N ALA A 192 -5.00 18.36 -3.58
CA ALA A 192 -5.93 17.30 -3.21
C ALA A 192 -7.31 17.53 -3.84
N LEU A 193 -7.96 16.43 -4.19
CA LEU A 193 -9.35 16.36 -4.62
C LEU A 193 -10.19 15.89 -3.43
N THR A 194 -11.22 16.64 -3.08
CA THR A 194 -12.11 16.37 -1.94
C THR A 194 -13.50 15.93 -2.39
N THR A 195 -14.24 15.27 -1.50
CA THR A 195 -15.62 14.83 -1.78
C THR A 195 -16.66 15.95 -1.80
N THR A 196 -16.29 17.19 -1.43
CA THR A 196 -17.16 18.38 -1.44
C THR A 196 -17.66 18.69 -2.86
N ASP A 197 -18.97 18.91 -2.99
CA ASP A 197 -19.66 19.36 -4.21
C ASP A 197 -19.21 18.65 -5.51
N ALA A 198 -18.99 17.33 -5.41
CA ALA A 198 -18.58 16.44 -6.50
C ALA A 198 -17.17 16.70 -7.08
N GLY A 199 -16.21 17.15 -6.27
CA GLY A 199 -14.79 17.15 -6.65
C GLY A 199 -14.11 18.51 -6.50
N THR A 200 -14.23 19.12 -5.32
CA THR A 200 -13.54 20.40 -5.07
C THR A 200 -12.02 20.18 -4.96
N VAL A 201 -11.24 20.94 -5.73
CA VAL A 201 -9.78 20.90 -5.72
C VAL A 201 -9.20 21.95 -4.77
N TYR A 202 -8.27 21.54 -3.94
CA TYR A 202 -7.46 22.41 -3.09
C TYR A 202 -5.98 22.24 -3.42
N CYS A 203 -5.19 23.31 -3.34
CA CYS A 203 -3.74 23.30 -3.54
C CYS A 203 -3.01 24.11 -2.45
N TRP A 204 -1.76 23.76 -2.14
CA TRP A 204 -0.89 24.47 -1.19
C TRP A 204 0.59 24.34 -1.57
N GLY A 205 1.46 25.12 -0.93
CA GLY A 205 2.88 25.22 -1.21
C GLY A 205 3.24 26.45 -2.06
N TYR A 206 4.28 26.32 -2.88
CA TYR A 206 4.81 27.38 -3.74
C TYR A 206 3.81 27.80 -4.84
N ASN A 207 3.62 29.11 -5.01
CA ASN A 207 2.64 29.70 -5.95
C ASN A 207 3.25 30.75 -6.89
N GLY A 208 4.57 30.79 -7.06
CA GLY A 208 5.25 31.86 -7.81
C GLY A 208 4.84 32.02 -9.29
N PHE A 209 4.12 31.04 -9.86
CA PHE A 209 3.57 31.07 -11.21
C PHE A 209 2.03 30.96 -11.25
N GLY A 210 1.35 30.95 -10.09
CA GLY A 210 -0.09 30.74 -10.01
C GLY A 210 -0.53 29.27 -9.96
N GLN A 211 0.39 28.32 -9.73
CA GLN A 211 0.10 26.87 -9.75
C GLN A 211 -0.88 26.39 -8.66
N LEU A 212 -1.24 27.22 -7.68
CA LEU A 212 -2.32 26.93 -6.73
C LEU A 212 -3.71 27.24 -7.28
N GLY A 213 -3.83 28.00 -8.38
CA GLY A 213 -5.11 28.25 -9.06
C GLY A 213 -6.10 29.15 -8.30
N ASP A 214 -5.63 29.83 -7.24
CA ASP A 214 -6.42 30.68 -6.35
C ASP A 214 -6.60 32.13 -6.87
N GLY A 215 -6.11 32.42 -8.08
CA GLY A 215 -6.05 33.76 -8.64
C GLY A 215 -4.92 34.63 -8.07
N THR A 216 -3.99 34.07 -7.29
CA THR A 216 -2.85 34.80 -6.72
C THR A 216 -1.50 34.22 -7.18
N THR A 217 -0.41 34.83 -6.70
CA THR A 217 0.96 34.27 -6.81
C THR A 217 1.61 34.17 -5.43
N THR A 218 0.81 33.94 -4.38
CA THR A 218 1.27 33.91 -2.99
C THR A 218 1.35 32.47 -2.51
N ASP A 219 2.52 32.06 -1.99
CA ASP A 219 2.71 30.73 -1.40
C ASP A 219 1.72 30.52 -0.24
N SER A 220 1.19 29.31 -0.08
CA SER A 220 0.23 28.98 0.98
C SER A 220 0.68 27.80 1.82
N PHE A 221 0.67 27.99 3.14
CA PHE A 221 1.05 26.99 4.15
C PHE A 221 -0.11 26.09 4.57
N VAL A 222 -1.31 26.37 4.05
CA VAL A 222 -2.52 25.56 4.19
C VAL A 222 -3.21 25.44 2.83
N PRO A 223 -4.05 24.40 2.60
CA PRO A 223 -4.85 24.23 1.40
C PRO A 223 -5.73 25.46 1.09
N VAL A 224 -5.62 25.97 -0.13
CA VAL A 224 -6.52 26.98 -0.70
C VAL A 224 -7.33 26.38 -1.84
N GLN A 225 -8.59 26.76 -1.96
CA GLN A 225 -9.48 26.25 -2.99
C GLN A 225 -9.09 26.82 -4.35
N VAL A 226 -9.02 25.96 -5.38
CA VAL A 226 -8.84 26.38 -6.77
C VAL A 226 -10.10 27.13 -7.23
N ALA A 227 -9.93 28.31 -7.81
CA ALA A 227 -11.03 29.14 -8.28
C ALA A 227 -11.41 28.80 -9.73
N GLY A 228 -12.69 28.87 -10.10
CA GLY A 228 -13.11 28.81 -11.51
C GLY A 228 -13.21 27.40 -12.13
N LEU A 229 -13.24 26.35 -11.30
CA LEU A 229 -13.72 25.03 -11.71
C LEU A 229 -15.22 24.94 -11.36
N ASP A 230 -16.07 25.16 -12.37
CA ASP A 230 -17.53 25.15 -12.22
C ASP A 230 -18.15 23.74 -12.39
N GLU A 231 -17.38 22.79 -12.95
CA GLU A 231 -17.81 21.40 -13.22
C GLU A 231 -17.09 20.39 -12.29
N PRO A 232 -17.72 19.23 -11.97
CA PRO A 232 -17.14 18.18 -11.13
C PRO A 232 -15.77 17.69 -11.61
N VAL A 233 -14.75 17.67 -10.74
CA VAL A 233 -13.41 17.12 -11.06
C VAL A 233 -13.29 15.68 -10.59
N ILE A 234 -12.78 14.81 -11.46
CA ILE A 234 -12.57 13.38 -11.18
C ILE A 234 -11.10 12.99 -11.03
N ALA A 235 -10.17 13.77 -11.58
CA ALA A 235 -8.73 13.55 -11.44
C ALA A 235 -7.92 14.85 -11.47
N ILE A 236 -6.77 14.85 -10.80
CA ILE A 236 -5.82 15.96 -10.75
C ILE A 236 -4.39 15.47 -10.96
N THR A 237 -3.56 16.29 -11.59
CA THR A 237 -2.12 16.02 -11.78
C THR A 237 -1.32 17.30 -11.64
N ALA A 238 -0.16 17.23 -10.99
CA ALA A 238 0.73 18.36 -10.82
C ALA A 238 2.08 18.12 -11.49
N GLY A 239 2.49 19.06 -12.34
CA GLY A 239 3.85 19.14 -12.88
C GLY A 239 4.79 19.88 -11.93
N VAL A 240 5.90 20.38 -12.49
CA VAL A 240 6.90 21.13 -11.71
C VAL A 240 6.38 22.51 -11.26
N THR A 241 5.75 23.25 -12.17
CA THR A 241 5.25 24.64 -11.96
C THR A 241 3.83 24.87 -12.52
N HIS A 242 3.12 23.80 -12.86
CA HIS A 242 1.74 23.84 -13.37
C HIS A 242 0.93 22.69 -12.79
N THR A 243 -0.39 22.82 -12.83
CA THR A 243 -1.36 21.83 -12.34
C THR A 243 -2.47 21.69 -13.36
N CYS A 244 -3.03 20.49 -13.52
CA CYS A 244 -4.20 20.25 -14.36
C CYS A 244 -5.25 19.39 -13.63
N ALA A 245 -6.50 19.59 -14.01
CA ALA A 245 -7.68 18.85 -13.56
C ALA A 245 -8.45 18.28 -14.76
N LEU A 246 -9.09 17.12 -14.55
CA LEU A 246 -9.98 16.44 -15.49
C LEU A 246 -11.39 16.43 -14.89
N THR A 247 -12.38 16.91 -15.64
CA THR A 247 -13.79 16.90 -15.23
C THR A 247 -14.49 15.57 -15.52
N ASP A 248 -15.67 15.35 -14.93
CA ASP A 248 -16.53 14.20 -15.24
C ASP A 248 -17.10 14.22 -16.68
N THR A 249 -17.08 15.39 -17.34
CA THR A 249 -17.40 15.58 -18.77
C THR A 249 -16.26 15.18 -19.70
N GLY A 250 -15.05 14.95 -19.18
CA GLY A 250 -13.84 14.68 -19.97
C GLY A 250 -13.11 15.94 -20.46
N ASP A 251 -13.45 17.13 -19.94
CA ASP A 251 -12.74 18.37 -20.22
C ASP A 251 -11.48 18.48 -19.34
N VAL A 252 -10.40 19.02 -19.90
CA VAL A 252 -9.15 19.27 -19.17
C VAL A 252 -8.97 20.76 -18.94
N TYR A 253 -8.64 21.13 -17.71
CA TYR A 253 -8.26 22.50 -17.34
C TYR A 253 -6.86 22.51 -16.73
N CYS A 254 -6.02 23.46 -17.11
CA CYS A 254 -4.67 23.62 -16.59
C CYS A 254 -4.40 25.05 -16.09
N TRP A 255 -3.50 25.21 -15.13
CA TRP A 255 -3.07 26.52 -14.61
C TRP A 255 -1.63 26.51 -14.09
N GLY A 256 -1.11 27.71 -13.81
CA GLY A 256 0.27 27.97 -13.41
C GLY A 256 1.12 28.47 -14.59
N ASP A 257 2.38 28.05 -14.58
CA ASP A 257 3.40 28.43 -15.56
C ASP A 257 3.09 27.92 -16.98
N ASN A 258 3.21 28.77 -18.01
CA ASN A 258 2.89 28.42 -19.41
C ASN A 258 3.99 28.74 -20.45
N GLY A 259 5.21 29.15 -20.06
CA GLY A 259 6.23 29.63 -21.02
C GLY A 259 6.77 28.63 -22.07
N TYR A 260 6.12 27.47 -22.27
CA TYR A 260 6.30 26.56 -23.42
C TYR A 260 4.96 26.04 -24.00
N GLY A 261 3.81 26.57 -23.59
CA GLY A 261 2.48 26.12 -24.04
C GLY A 261 1.87 24.97 -23.24
N ARG A 262 2.40 24.65 -22.05
CA ARG A 262 1.96 23.50 -21.22
C ARG A 262 0.54 23.60 -20.67
N LEU A 263 -0.13 24.76 -20.77
CA LEU A 263 -1.55 24.88 -20.44
C LEU A 263 -2.49 24.46 -21.58
N GLY A 264 -1.99 24.29 -22.82
CA GLY A 264 -2.77 23.76 -23.94
C GLY A 264 -3.88 24.68 -24.47
N ASP A 265 -3.91 25.94 -24.04
CA ASP A 265 -4.91 26.96 -24.35
C ASP A 265 -4.62 27.75 -25.64
N GLY A 266 -3.57 27.37 -26.36
CA GLY A 266 -3.08 28.09 -27.54
C GLY A 266 -2.22 29.31 -27.23
N THR A 267 -1.84 29.53 -25.97
CA THR A 267 -0.97 30.64 -25.53
C THR A 267 0.33 30.14 -24.88
N ASP A 268 1.26 31.06 -24.62
CA ASP A 268 2.44 30.86 -23.77
C ASP A 268 2.41 31.72 -22.49
N ASP A 269 1.27 32.37 -22.20
CA ASP A 269 1.03 33.22 -21.03
C ASP A 269 0.62 32.38 -19.82
N ALA A 270 1.27 32.59 -18.66
CA ALA A 270 0.94 31.90 -17.42
C ALA A 270 -0.45 32.32 -16.89
N SER A 271 -1.21 31.37 -16.33
CA SER A 271 -2.55 31.62 -15.79
C SER A 271 -2.63 31.34 -14.29
N LEU A 272 -3.18 32.30 -13.54
CA LEU A 272 -3.38 32.20 -12.08
C LEU A 272 -4.66 31.44 -11.70
N VAL A 273 -5.46 31.05 -12.69
CA VAL A 273 -6.70 30.28 -12.57
C VAL A 273 -6.75 29.24 -13.69
N PRO A 274 -7.53 28.16 -13.55
CA PRO A 274 -7.75 27.14 -14.59
C PRO A 274 -8.20 27.75 -15.91
N VAL A 275 -7.52 27.37 -16.99
CA VAL A 275 -7.92 27.61 -18.38
C VAL A 275 -8.17 26.27 -19.07
N GLN A 276 -9.20 26.20 -19.92
CA GLN A 276 -9.56 24.98 -20.63
C GLN A 276 -8.51 24.68 -21.72
N VAL A 277 -8.06 23.43 -21.78
CA VAL A 277 -7.24 22.92 -22.88
C VAL A 277 -8.07 22.92 -24.17
N THR A 278 -7.49 23.39 -25.27
CA THR A 278 -8.19 23.51 -26.55
C THR A 278 -7.65 22.50 -27.57
N GLY A 279 -8.51 21.91 -28.39
CA GLY A 279 -8.09 20.96 -29.45
C GLY A 279 -8.09 19.48 -29.04
N LEU A 280 -8.77 19.14 -27.95
CA LEU A 280 -9.20 17.76 -27.65
C LEU A 280 -10.65 17.64 -28.11
N ASP A 281 -10.87 16.89 -29.20
CA ASP A 281 -12.21 16.72 -29.79
C ASP A 281 -12.99 15.55 -29.17
N GLU A 282 -12.31 14.59 -28.52
CA GLU A 282 -12.87 13.43 -27.84
C GLU A 282 -12.64 13.52 -26.31
N PRO A 283 -13.54 12.99 -25.46
CA PRO A 283 -13.42 13.06 -24.00
C PRO A 283 -12.12 12.47 -23.45
N VAL A 284 -11.52 13.13 -22.46
CA VAL A 284 -10.33 12.64 -21.76
C VAL A 284 -10.69 11.69 -20.62
N THR A 285 -9.89 10.63 -20.46
CA THR A 285 -10.01 9.62 -19.39
C THR A 285 -8.85 9.65 -18.40
N ALA A 286 -7.66 10.13 -18.80
CA ALA A 286 -6.52 10.32 -17.91
C ALA A 286 -5.63 11.50 -18.35
N ILE A 287 -4.95 12.13 -17.38
CA ILE A 287 -4.02 13.25 -17.60
C ILE A 287 -2.70 13.04 -16.85
N ALA A 288 -1.60 13.51 -17.44
CA ALA A 288 -0.26 13.44 -16.86
C ALA A 288 0.51 14.75 -17.10
N ALA A 289 1.04 15.36 -16.03
CA ALA A 289 1.83 16.59 -16.09
C ALA A 289 3.32 16.32 -15.79
N GLY A 290 4.18 16.61 -16.76
CA GLY A 290 5.63 16.53 -16.62
C GLY A 290 6.22 17.81 -16.05
N ARG A 291 7.50 18.10 -16.38
CA ARG A 291 8.09 19.39 -16.03
C ARG A 291 7.52 20.54 -16.85
N THR A 292 7.65 20.45 -18.17
CA THR A 292 7.35 21.55 -19.12
C THR A 292 6.39 21.12 -20.23
N HIS A 293 5.83 19.92 -20.13
CA HIS A 293 4.85 19.33 -21.03
C HIS A 293 3.75 18.61 -20.25
N THR A 294 2.64 18.35 -20.93
CA THR A 294 1.44 17.70 -20.38
C THR A 294 0.89 16.76 -21.44
N CYS A 295 0.26 15.66 -21.02
CA CYS A 295 -0.38 14.71 -21.92
C CYS A 295 -1.76 14.29 -21.39
N ALA A 296 -2.64 13.89 -22.31
CA ALA A 296 -3.96 13.35 -22.06
C ALA A 296 -4.19 12.05 -22.85
N LEU A 297 -4.96 11.13 -22.27
CA LEU A 297 -5.48 9.92 -22.90
C LEU A 297 -6.98 10.10 -23.09
N THR A 298 -7.50 9.86 -24.30
CA THR A 298 -8.93 9.96 -24.61
C THR A 298 -9.69 8.66 -24.32
N ASP A 299 -11.02 8.67 -24.44
CA ASP A 299 -11.87 7.48 -24.42
C ASP A 299 -11.81 6.64 -25.72
N THR A 300 -11.12 7.15 -26.75
CA THR A 300 -10.79 6.44 -27.99
C THR A 300 -9.43 5.73 -27.96
N ASP A 301 -8.80 5.65 -26.77
CA ASP A 301 -7.44 5.16 -26.52
C ASP A 301 -6.32 5.99 -27.22
N ASP A 302 -6.61 7.19 -27.72
CA ASP A 302 -5.63 8.09 -28.34
C ASP A 302 -4.90 8.93 -27.30
N VAL A 303 -3.60 9.14 -27.48
CA VAL A 303 -2.78 10.00 -26.62
C VAL A 303 -2.46 11.31 -27.34
N TYR A 304 -2.64 12.42 -26.62
CA TYR A 304 -2.21 13.75 -27.06
C TYR A 304 -1.25 14.35 -26.04
N CYS A 305 -0.24 15.08 -26.51
CA CYS A 305 0.71 15.79 -25.66
C CYS A 305 0.91 17.24 -26.15
N TRP A 306 1.24 18.16 -25.24
CA TRP A 306 1.55 19.56 -25.55
C TRP A 306 2.58 20.16 -24.60
N GLY A 307 3.04 21.36 -24.91
CA GLY A 307 4.11 22.07 -24.20
C GLY A 307 5.47 21.93 -24.91
N ASP A 308 6.53 21.94 -24.10
CA ASP A 308 7.93 21.82 -24.55
C ASP A 308 8.21 20.47 -25.23
N ASN A 309 8.84 20.48 -26.42
CA ASN A 309 9.17 19.29 -27.20
C ASN A 309 10.67 19.11 -27.51
N GLY A 310 11.59 19.88 -26.91
CA GLY A 310 13.00 19.90 -27.35
C GLY A 310 13.83 18.61 -27.21
N TYR A 311 13.23 17.47 -26.81
CA TYR A 311 13.80 16.12 -26.95
C TYR A 311 12.81 15.10 -27.56
N GLY A 312 11.72 15.54 -28.20
CA GLY A 312 10.69 14.66 -28.77
C GLY A 312 9.64 14.14 -27.78
N ARG A 313 9.50 14.77 -26.60
CA ARG A 313 8.62 14.31 -25.50
C ARG A 313 7.12 14.38 -25.82
N LEU A 314 6.73 15.02 -26.92
CA LEU A 314 5.35 15.01 -27.42
C LEU A 314 5.03 13.80 -28.33
N GLY A 315 6.01 13.05 -28.81
CA GLY A 315 5.79 11.78 -29.52
C GLY A 315 5.16 11.89 -30.91
N ASP A 316 5.08 13.10 -31.46
CA ASP A 316 4.48 13.45 -32.75
C ASP A 316 5.45 13.29 -33.94
N GLY A 317 6.69 12.86 -33.67
CA GLY A 317 7.77 12.77 -34.65
C GLY A 317 8.53 14.09 -34.88
N THR A 318 8.29 15.13 -34.08
CA THR A 318 8.99 16.41 -34.14
C THR A 318 9.75 16.73 -32.84
N ASP A 319 10.52 17.81 -32.84
CA ASP A 319 11.17 18.41 -31.66
C ASP A 319 10.70 19.87 -31.40
N ASP A 320 9.67 20.32 -32.13
CA ASP A 320 9.07 21.66 -31.98
C ASP A 320 7.99 21.67 -30.88
N ALA A 321 8.05 22.65 -29.98
CA ALA A 321 7.07 22.83 -28.90
C ALA A 321 5.67 23.19 -29.45
N SER A 322 4.61 22.73 -28.78
CA SER A 322 3.23 23.00 -29.19
C SER A 322 2.42 23.67 -28.08
N LEU A 323 1.70 24.73 -28.43
CA LEU A 323 0.79 25.46 -27.52
C LEU A 323 -0.60 24.81 -27.40
N VAL A 324 -0.84 23.73 -28.17
CA VAL A 324 -2.07 22.93 -28.19
C VAL A 324 -1.73 21.44 -28.26
N PRO A 325 -2.63 20.53 -27.85
CA PRO A 325 -2.47 19.09 -27.96
C PRO A 325 -2.13 18.63 -29.38
N VAL A 326 -1.07 17.83 -29.52
CA VAL A 326 -0.73 17.09 -30.74
C VAL A 326 -0.79 15.59 -30.47
N GLN A 327 -1.29 14.82 -31.44
CA GLN A 327 -1.48 13.38 -31.30
C GLN A 327 -0.12 12.65 -31.31
N VAL A 328 0.09 11.78 -30.33
CA VAL A 328 1.24 10.86 -30.29
C VAL A 328 1.09 9.84 -31.41
N THR A 329 2.16 9.60 -32.16
CA THR A 329 2.13 8.68 -33.31
C THR A 329 2.60 7.27 -32.94
N GLY A 330 2.03 6.25 -33.58
CA GLY A 330 2.56 4.87 -33.49
C GLY A 330 2.15 4.05 -32.27
N LEU A 331 1.18 4.50 -31.48
CA LEU A 331 0.52 3.70 -30.43
C LEU A 331 -0.80 3.10 -30.95
N ASP A 332 -1.28 2.06 -30.28
CA ASP A 332 -2.60 1.44 -30.48
C ASP A 332 -3.09 0.94 -29.11
N LYS A 333 -4.32 1.31 -28.72
CA LYS A 333 -5.00 0.89 -27.48
C LYS A 333 -4.22 1.17 -26.20
N VAL A 334 -3.96 2.45 -25.92
CA VAL A 334 -3.32 2.91 -24.68
C VAL A 334 -4.30 2.87 -23.52
N THR A 335 -3.85 2.40 -22.35
CA THR A 335 -4.64 2.30 -21.11
C THR A 335 -4.13 3.19 -19.98
N ALA A 336 -2.86 3.61 -20.02
CA ALA A 336 -2.29 4.55 -19.07
C ALA A 336 -1.16 5.37 -19.70
N ILE A 337 -0.95 6.58 -19.18
CA ILE A 337 0.12 7.50 -19.57
C ILE A 337 0.84 8.06 -18.34
N THR A 338 2.13 8.36 -18.47
CA THR A 338 2.92 8.99 -17.42
C THR A 338 4.02 9.88 -18.02
N THR A 339 4.41 10.93 -17.32
CA THR A 339 5.30 11.99 -17.81
C THR A 339 6.42 12.26 -16.81
N GLY A 340 7.67 12.15 -17.26
CA GLY A 340 8.85 12.52 -16.47
C GLY A 340 9.25 13.98 -16.66
N PHE A 341 10.53 14.29 -16.42
CA PHE A 341 11.05 15.65 -16.62
C PHE A 341 11.16 16.01 -18.10
N THR A 342 11.58 15.04 -18.93
CA THR A 342 11.90 15.25 -20.36
C THR A 342 11.49 14.08 -21.26
N HIS A 343 10.80 13.08 -20.71
CA HIS A 343 10.28 11.90 -21.40
C HIS A 343 8.83 11.64 -21.00
N THR A 344 8.17 10.79 -21.78
CA THR A 344 6.78 10.36 -21.58
C THR A 344 6.74 8.85 -21.83
N CYS A 345 5.87 8.14 -21.13
CA CYS A 345 5.62 6.72 -21.36
C CYS A 345 4.12 6.41 -21.39
N ALA A 346 3.76 5.34 -22.07
CA ALA A 346 2.42 4.81 -22.19
C ALA A 346 2.41 3.29 -21.96
N LEU A 347 1.27 2.78 -21.49
CA LEU A 347 0.95 1.37 -21.35
C LEU A 347 -0.17 1.01 -22.32
N THR A 348 -0.09 -0.13 -23.01
CA THR A 348 -1.15 -0.63 -23.89
C THR A 348 -2.03 -1.70 -23.23
N THR A 349 -3.20 -1.97 -23.81
CA THR A 349 -4.09 -3.10 -23.43
C THR A 349 -3.43 -4.49 -23.47
N THR A 350 -2.30 -4.65 -24.18
CA THR A 350 -1.51 -5.90 -24.21
C THR A 350 -0.50 -6.00 -23.07
N GLY A 351 -0.35 -4.95 -22.26
CA GLY A 351 0.69 -4.83 -21.23
C GLY A 351 2.07 -4.47 -21.77
N ASP A 352 2.15 -3.99 -23.02
CA ASP A 352 3.39 -3.46 -23.58
C ASP A 352 3.60 -2.01 -23.10
N ALA A 353 4.79 -1.72 -22.57
CA ALA A 353 5.19 -0.36 -22.22
C ALA A 353 5.97 0.28 -23.38
N TYR A 354 5.68 1.56 -23.65
CA TYR A 354 6.40 2.39 -24.62
C TYR A 354 6.85 3.69 -23.96
N CYS A 355 8.02 4.21 -24.34
CA CYS A 355 8.54 5.49 -23.85
C CYS A 355 9.14 6.32 -25.00
N TRP A 356 9.13 7.65 -24.87
CA TRP A 356 9.70 8.59 -25.84
C TRP A 356 10.15 9.90 -25.17
N GLY A 357 10.88 10.74 -25.91
CA GLY A 357 11.54 11.92 -25.38
C GLY A 357 13.04 11.69 -25.15
N TYR A 358 13.59 12.32 -24.10
CA TYR A 358 15.00 12.19 -23.72
C TYR A 358 15.36 10.74 -23.36
N GLY A 359 16.59 10.32 -23.67
CA GLY A 359 17.02 8.92 -23.67
C GLY A 359 16.99 8.20 -22.32
N ARG A 360 17.37 6.90 -22.37
CA ARG A 360 17.14 5.87 -21.33
C ARG A 360 15.70 5.41 -21.24
N LEU A 361 15.09 5.24 -22.41
CA LEU A 361 13.67 4.94 -22.57
C LEU A 361 13.31 3.49 -22.20
N GLY A 362 14.30 2.61 -21.99
CA GLY A 362 14.10 1.18 -21.68
C GLY A 362 14.30 0.25 -22.88
N ASP A 363 14.70 0.80 -24.02
CA ASP A 363 14.97 0.13 -25.29
C ASP A 363 16.42 -0.40 -25.42
N GLY A 364 17.22 -0.27 -24.35
CA GLY A 364 18.65 -0.60 -24.36
C GLY A 364 19.57 0.51 -24.88
N THR A 365 19.06 1.71 -25.16
CA THR A 365 19.84 2.86 -25.64
C THR A 365 19.80 4.07 -24.68
N ASP A 366 20.77 4.98 -24.84
CA ASP A 366 20.80 6.31 -24.19
C ASP A 366 20.36 7.41 -25.17
N ASP A 367 19.84 7.01 -26.34
CA ASP A 367 19.41 7.92 -27.42
C ASP A 367 17.99 8.46 -27.14
N ALA A 368 17.73 9.71 -27.53
CA ALA A 368 16.39 10.29 -27.48
C ALA A 368 15.54 9.81 -28.67
N SER A 369 14.22 9.70 -28.49
CA SER A 369 13.29 9.33 -29.54
C SER A 369 12.14 10.34 -29.67
N LEU A 370 11.86 10.77 -30.92
CA LEU A 370 10.75 11.66 -31.25
C LEU A 370 9.40 10.93 -31.38
N VAL A 371 9.41 9.60 -31.26
CA VAL A 371 8.24 8.72 -31.32
C VAL A 371 8.35 7.63 -30.24
N PRO A 372 7.22 7.06 -29.78
CA PRO A 372 7.20 5.89 -28.89
C PRO A 372 8.12 4.75 -29.35
N VAL A 373 9.03 4.32 -28.47
CA VAL A 373 9.81 3.07 -28.61
C VAL A 373 9.40 2.09 -27.52
N GLN A 374 9.36 0.80 -27.86
CA GLN A 374 8.95 -0.25 -26.93
C GLN A 374 10.04 -0.48 -25.88
N VAL A 375 9.63 -0.57 -24.61
CA VAL A 375 10.49 -1.00 -23.50
C VAL A 375 10.83 -2.47 -23.68
N THR A 376 12.10 -2.84 -23.49
CA THR A 376 12.61 -4.20 -23.71
C THR A 376 13.11 -4.82 -22.42
N GLY A 377 12.94 -6.13 -22.23
CA GLY A 377 13.42 -6.83 -21.03
C GLY A 377 12.41 -6.92 -19.88
N LEU A 378 11.13 -6.66 -20.14
CA LEU A 378 10.03 -7.07 -19.26
C LEU A 378 9.49 -8.40 -19.80
N ASP A 379 9.68 -9.48 -19.04
CA ASP A 379 9.26 -10.83 -19.45
C ASP A 379 7.74 -11.06 -19.23
N GLU A 380 7.12 -10.28 -18.34
CA GLU A 380 5.71 -10.35 -17.98
C GLU A 380 4.98 -9.03 -18.35
N PRO A 381 3.70 -9.07 -18.74
CA PRO A 381 2.91 -7.87 -19.07
C PRO A 381 2.89 -6.84 -17.94
N VAL A 382 2.89 -5.55 -18.31
CA VAL A 382 2.83 -4.42 -17.36
C VAL A 382 1.38 -4.10 -16.95
N THR A 383 1.18 -3.80 -15.67
CA THR A 383 -0.10 -3.40 -15.07
C THR A 383 -0.15 -1.92 -14.68
N ALA A 384 1.00 -1.33 -14.33
CA ALA A 384 1.13 0.09 -14.00
C ALA A 384 2.49 0.64 -14.43
N ILE A 385 2.57 1.94 -14.75
CA ILE A 385 3.80 2.63 -15.15
C ILE A 385 3.86 4.05 -14.56
N THR A 386 5.03 4.46 -14.07
CA THR A 386 5.28 5.77 -13.46
C THR A 386 6.64 6.32 -13.89
N ALA A 387 6.72 7.61 -14.18
CA ALA A 387 7.96 8.29 -14.56
C ALA A 387 8.42 9.28 -13.49
N GLY A 388 9.68 9.13 -13.05
CA GLY A 388 10.42 10.14 -12.32
C GLY A 388 11.05 11.17 -13.25
N TRP A 389 12.01 11.98 -12.79
CA TRP A 389 12.61 12.97 -13.68
C TRP A 389 13.34 12.32 -14.87
N TYR A 390 14.22 11.36 -14.58
CA TYR A 390 15.08 10.70 -15.55
C TYR A 390 15.10 9.17 -15.40
N HIS A 391 14.11 8.63 -14.70
CA HIS A 391 13.89 7.21 -14.52
C HIS A 391 12.40 6.89 -14.69
N THR A 392 12.10 5.62 -14.95
CA THR A 392 10.75 5.09 -15.08
C THR A 392 10.68 3.80 -14.29
N CYS A 393 9.53 3.50 -13.68
CA CYS A 393 9.25 2.22 -13.05
C CYS A 393 7.92 1.66 -13.55
N ALA A 394 7.81 0.34 -13.56
CA ALA A 394 6.62 -0.40 -13.94
C ALA A 394 6.34 -1.55 -12.96
N LEU A 395 5.06 -1.91 -12.82
CA LEU A 395 4.61 -3.14 -12.16
C LEU A 395 4.21 -4.15 -13.22
N THR A 396 4.53 -5.42 -13.00
CA THR A 396 4.11 -6.54 -13.86
C THR A 396 2.83 -7.20 -13.36
N THR A 397 2.22 -8.08 -14.15
CA THR A 397 1.13 -9.01 -13.73
C THR A 397 1.55 -10.06 -12.70
N THR A 398 2.81 -10.03 -12.26
CA THR A 398 3.36 -10.82 -11.16
C THR A 398 3.64 -9.96 -9.92
N ASP A 399 3.10 -8.73 -9.89
CA ASP A 399 3.20 -7.74 -8.82
C ASP A 399 4.65 -7.37 -8.44
N THR A 400 5.59 -7.56 -9.39
CA THR A 400 7.00 -7.18 -9.23
C THR A 400 7.27 -5.81 -9.83
N ALA A 401 8.00 -4.97 -9.08
CA ALA A 401 8.44 -3.67 -9.55
C ALA A 401 9.77 -3.76 -10.32
N HIS A 402 9.83 -3.09 -11.48
CA HIS A 402 11.05 -2.96 -12.30
C HIS A 402 11.27 -1.49 -12.66
N CYS A 403 12.49 -0.98 -12.51
CA CYS A 403 12.83 0.40 -12.80
C CYS A 403 13.99 0.51 -13.81
N TRP A 404 14.04 1.59 -14.59
CA TRP A 404 15.15 1.90 -15.50
C TRP A 404 15.40 3.41 -15.60
N GLY A 405 16.52 3.79 -16.19
CA GLY A 405 16.95 5.18 -16.34
C GLY A 405 18.09 5.57 -15.41
N ASN A 406 18.05 6.81 -14.91
CA ASN A 406 19.02 7.35 -13.97
C ASN A 406 18.94 6.63 -12.61
N ASN A 407 20.08 6.43 -11.97
CA ASN A 407 20.21 5.75 -10.68
C ASN A 407 21.22 6.45 -9.74
N GLY A 408 21.60 7.71 -10.00
CA GLY A 408 22.68 8.38 -9.27
C GLY A 408 22.43 8.53 -7.76
N ASP A 409 21.16 8.48 -7.34
CA ASP A 409 20.71 8.53 -5.96
C ASP A 409 20.23 7.15 -5.43
N GLY A 410 20.24 6.11 -6.26
CA GLY A 410 19.70 4.79 -5.94
C GLY A 410 18.22 4.58 -6.29
N GLN A 411 17.60 5.50 -7.05
CA GLN A 411 16.17 5.51 -7.36
C GLN A 411 15.62 4.30 -8.15
N LEU A 412 16.50 3.41 -8.66
CA LEU A 412 16.07 2.15 -9.27
C LEU A 412 15.86 1.01 -8.25
N GLY A 413 16.24 1.20 -6.97
CA GLY A 413 15.89 0.27 -5.88
C GLY A 413 16.56 -1.11 -5.94
N ASN A 414 17.57 -1.27 -6.79
CA ASN A 414 18.24 -2.55 -7.09
C ASN A 414 19.58 -2.75 -6.33
N GLY A 415 19.83 -1.96 -5.29
CA GLY A 415 21.07 -2.00 -4.50
C GLY A 415 22.29 -1.32 -5.16
N THR A 416 22.13 -0.70 -6.34
CA THR A 416 23.22 -0.05 -7.07
C THR A 416 22.99 1.46 -7.24
N ASP A 417 24.00 2.18 -7.71
CA ASP A 417 23.92 3.58 -8.18
C ASP A 417 24.24 3.73 -9.69
N GLY A 418 24.33 2.61 -10.41
CA GLY A 418 24.54 2.59 -11.86
C GLY A 418 23.22 2.77 -12.60
N ALA A 419 23.17 3.74 -13.52
CA ALA A 419 22.04 3.91 -14.43
C ALA A 419 21.83 2.65 -15.30
N SER A 420 20.58 2.35 -15.63
CA SER A 420 20.21 1.22 -16.50
C SER A 420 19.46 1.69 -17.74
N LEU A 421 19.79 1.12 -18.90
CA LEU A 421 19.10 1.40 -20.17
C LEU A 421 17.96 0.41 -20.47
N VAL A 422 17.79 -0.58 -19.60
CA VAL A 422 16.71 -1.58 -19.60
C VAL A 422 16.15 -1.73 -18.18
N PRO A 423 14.92 -2.22 -18.01
CA PRO A 423 14.32 -2.52 -16.71
C PRO A 423 15.20 -3.45 -15.87
N VAL A 424 15.34 -3.11 -14.60
CA VAL A 424 15.96 -3.92 -13.55
C VAL A 424 14.99 -4.06 -12.40
N GLN A 425 14.87 -5.27 -11.87
CA GLN A 425 13.97 -5.57 -10.76
C GLN A 425 14.40 -4.81 -9.49
N VAL A 426 13.42 -4.22 -8.80
CA VAL A 426 13.58 -3.66 -7.46
C VAL A 426 13.81 -4.79 -6.47
N THR A 427 14.77 -4.64 -5.56
CA THR A 427 15.19 -5.70 -4.63
C THR A 427 14.84 -5.36 -3.18
N GLY A 428 14.28 -6.29 -2.42
CA GLY A 428 13.92 -6.07 -1.02
C GLY A 428 12.49 -5.56 -0.81
N LEU A 429 11.59 -5.87 -1.75
CA LEU A 429 10.15 -5.93 -1.50
C LEU A 429 9.81 -7.42 -1.45
N ASP A 430 9.48 -7.92 -0.27
CA ASP A 430 9.14 -9.34 -0.07
C ASP A 430 7.65 -9.60 -0.35
N ASP A 431 6.79 -8.59 -0.18
CA ASP A 431 5.37 -8.62 -0.51
C ASP A 431 5.05 -8.10 -1.93
N PRO A 432 3.97 -8.59 -2.56
CA PRO A 432 3.44 -8.09 -3.83
C PRO A 432 3.17 -6.57 -3.82
N VAL A 433 3.52 -5.87 -4.90
CA VAL A 433 3.36 -4.41 -5.02
C VAL A 433 2.04 -4.05 -5.71
N THR A 434 1.20 -3.26 -5.03
CA THR A 434 -0.10 -2.80 -5.54
C THR A 434 -0.06 -1.44 -6.22
N ALA A 435 0.85 -0.56 -5.81
CA ALA A 435 1.05 0.76 -6.41
C ALA A 435 2.53 1.17 -6.41
N ILE A 436 2.93 1.97 -7.39
CA ILE A 436 4.27 2.57 -7.47
C ILE A 436 4.19 4.00 -7.99
N THR A 437 4.97 4.89 -7.38
CA THR A 437 5.08 6.30 -7.76
C THR A 437 6.55 6.71 -7.83
N ALA A 438 6.94 7.39 -8.90
CA ALA A 438 8.28 7.94 -9.07
C ALA A 438 8.20 9.45 -9.24
N ARG A 439 9.21 10.16 -8.70
CA ARG A 439 9.38 11.60 -8.98
C ARG A 439 10.85 11.96 -9.17
N VAL A 440 11.33 13.09 -8.63
CA VAL A 440 12.63 13.71 -8.94
C VAL A 440 13.76 12.69 -9.03
N THR A 441 14.17 12.16 -7.88
CA THR A 441 15.21 11.14 -7.75
C THR A 441 14.90 10.20 -6.59
N HIS A 442 13.61 10.03 -6.29
CA HIS A 442 13.11 9.02 -5.37
C HIS A 442 11.87 8.34 -5.95
N THR A 443 11.59 7.15 -5.44
CA THR A 443 10.50 6.26 -5.84
C THR A 443 9.88 5.69 -4.58
N CYS A 444 8.57 5.50 -4.55
CA CYS A 444 7.87 4.80 -3.48
C CYS A 444 6.91 3.74 -4.03
N ALA A 445 6.65 2.71 -3.24
CA ALA A 445 5.73 1.62 -3.54
C ALA A 445 4.81 1.34 -2.35
N LEU A 446 3.62 0.82 -2.64
CA LEU A 446 2.66 0.28 -1.68
C LEU A 446 2.51 -1.23 -1.93
N THR A 447 2.56 -2.05 -0.89
CA THR A 447 2.39 -3.51 -0.98
C THR A 447 0.93 -3.95 -0.83
N THR A 448 0.64 -5.25 -0.96
CA THR A 448 -0.67 -5.84 -0.63
C THR A 448 -0.99 -5.84 0.86
N THR A 449 0.01 -5.76 1.74
CA THR A 449 -0.14 -5.62 3.19
C THR A 449 -0.52 -4.20 3.61
N GLY A 450 -0.39 -3.22 2.71
CA GLY A 450 -0.58 -1.80 2.99
C GLY A 450 0.70 -1.06 3.38
N ASP A 451 1.86 -1.71 3.25
CA ASP A 451 3.15 -1.14 3.63
C ASP A 451 3.70 -0.20 2.56
N ALA A 452 4.10 0.99 3.00
CA ALA A 452 4.72 2.00 2.17
C ALA A 452 6.26 1.91 2.29
N TYR A 453 6.92 1.70 1.16
CA TYR A 453 8.38 1.74 1.05
C TYR A 453 8.82 2.84 0.11
N CYS A 454 9.89 3.56 0.44
CA CYS A 454 10.50 4.56 -0.43
C CYS A 454 12.01 4.31 -0.61
N TRP A 455 12.59 4.74 -1.73
CA TRP A 455 14.03 4.68 -1.98
C TRP A 455 14.51 5.77 -2.94
N GLY A 456 15.82 5.92 -3.07
CA GLY A 456 16.49 6.99 -3.81
C GLY A 456 16.99 8.10 -2.89
N ASN A 457 16.93 9.34 -3.39
CA ASN A 457 17.37 10.53 -2.69
C ASN A 457 16.53 10.81 -1.43
N ASN A 458 17.19 11.23 -0.34
CA ASN A 458 16.54 11.53 0.94
C ASN A 458 17.03 12.84 1.58
N VAL A 459 17.67 13.75 0.84
CA VAL A 459 18.35 14.92 1.44
C VAL A 459 17.42 15.91 2.15
N HIS A 460 16.10 15.72 2.01
CA HIS A 460 15.05 16.49 2.68
C HIS A 460 14.13 15.62 3.56
N GLY A 461 14.44 14.32 3.75
CA GLY A 461 13.60 13.40 4.51
C GLY A 461 12.44 12.80 3.71
N GLN A 462 12.42 12.94 2.38
CA GLN A 462 11.31 12.49 1.53
C GLN A 462 11.05 10.97 1.54
N LEU A 463 12.00 10.15 2.01
CA LEU A 463 11.75 8.71 2.22
C LEU A 463 10.94 8.43 3.49
N GLY A 464 10.71 9.43 4.36
CA GLY A 464 9.87 9.30 5.56
C GLY A 464 10.41 8.37 6.64
N ASN A 465 11.64 7.88 6.51
CA ASN A 465 12.25 6.89 7.39
C ASN A 465 12.96 7.50 8.63
N ASN A 466 12.56 8.71 9.05
CA ASN A 466 13.20 9.48 10.13
C ASN A 466 14.74 9.66 9.95
N SER A 467 15.18 9.75 8.69
CA SER A 467 16.58 9.98 8.29
C SER A 467 16.65 10.94 7.12
N THR A 468 17.86 11.45 6.83
CA THR A 468 18.19 12.17 5.60
C THR A 468 19.15 11.41 4.68
N ASP A 469 19.50 10.17 5.05
CA ASP A 469 20.37 9.31 4.24
C ASP A 469 19.57 8.67 3.10
N GLY A 470 20.06 8.83 1.87
CA GLY A 470 19.48 8.18 0.68
C GLY A 470 19.65 6.66 0.71
N SER A 471 18.72 5.94 0.08
CA SER A 471 18.75 4.47 0.03
C SER A 471 18.76 3.95 -1.40
N ARG A 472 19.58 2.93 -1.67
CA ARG A 472 19.63 2.21 -2.96
C ARG A 472 18.68 1.01 -3.03
N VAL A 473 17.97 0.74 -1.94
CA VAL A 473 16.96 -0.31 -1.79
C VAL A 473 15.74 0.30 -1.10
N PRO A 474 14.54 -0.25 -1.29
CA PRO A 474 13.34 0.10 -0.51
C PRO A 474 13.65 0.15 0.99
N VAL A 475 13.22 1.22 1.64
CA VAL A 475 13.17 1.36 3.09
C VAL A 475 11.75 1.72 3.50
N GLU A 476 11.29 1.12 4.58
CA GLU A 476 9.95 1.34 5.14
C GLU A 476 9.76 2.81 5.55
N VAL A 477 8.61 3.39 5.22
CA VAL A 477 8.22 4.74 5.64
C VAL A 477 7.91 4.69 7.14
N HIS A 478 8.70 5.40 7.95
CA HIS A 478 8.57 5.32 9.40
C HIS A 478 7.43 6.18 9.92
N VAL A 479 6.45 5.53 10.55
CA VAL A 479 5.37 6.22 11.24
C VAL A 479 5.91 6.91 12.50
N ALA A 480 5.76 8.22 12.59
CA ALA A 480 5.86 8.90 13.88
C ALA A 480 4.66 8.51 14.75
N ALA A 481 4.87 7.57 15.69
CA ALA A 481 3.92 7.28 16.75
C ALA A 481 3.77 8.48 17.71
N GLY A 482 2.94 9.44 17.30
CA GLY A 482 2.65 10.68 18.02
C GLY A 482 3.72 11.75 17.89
N GLY A 483 3.31 12.97 17.52
CA GLY A 483 4.18 14.13 17.56
C GLY A 483 4.62 14.50 18.98
N LEU A 484 5.87 14.98 19.08
CA LEU A 484 6.44 15.73 20.22
C LEU A 484 6.70 14.99 21.54
N GLY A 485 7.84 14.29 21.60
CA GLY A 485 8.58 14.14 22.85
C GLY A 485 9.69 13.11 22.81
N ARG A 486 10.88 13.46 23.33
CA ARG A 486 11.92 12.46 23.58
C ARG A 486 11.54 11.73 24.86
N TRP A 487 11.27 10.44 24.75
CA TRP A 487 11.02 9.59 25.92
C TRP A 487 12.29 9.53 26.79
N THR A 488 12.23 10.12 27.98
CA THR A 488 13.27 10.00 29.01
C THR A 488 12.81 8.99 30.06
N CYS A 489 13.75 8.20 30.57
CA CYS A 489 13.43 7.20 31.58
C CYS A 489 13.67 7.79 32.98
N GLN A 490 12.59 8.02 33.74
CA GLN A 490 12.66 8.44 35.15
C GLN A 490 11.92 7.42 36.02
N GLU A 491 12.54 7.00 37.12
CA GLU A 491 11.97 6.07 38.11
C GLU A 491 11.32 4.81 37.47
N GLU A 492 12.08 4.14 36.60
CA GLU A 492 11.69 2.90 35.90
C GLU A 492 10.47 3.03 34.97
N ASN A 493 10.00 4.26 34.69
CA ASN A 493 8.90 4.53 33.77
C ASN A 493 9.33 5.46 32.63
N TRP A 494 8.80 5.20 31.45
CA TRP A 494 8.94 6.09 30.30
C TRP A 494 8.08 7.34 30.49
N GLN A 495 8.69 8.53 30.43
CA GLN A 495 8.00 9.82 30.48
C GLN A 495 8.35 10.69 29.27
N LEU A 496 7.37 11.50 28.86
CA LEU A 496 7.48 12.41 27.73
C LEU A 496 8.00 13.76 28.23
N THR A 497 9.25 14.12 27.93
CA THR A 497 9.83 15.42 28.34
C THR A 497 10.42 16.18 27.14
N GLY A 498 10.31 17.51 27.19
CA GLY A 498 10.65 18.42 26.09
C GLY A 498 11.95 19.19 26.29
N ASP A 499 12.93 18.64 27.00
CA ASP A 499 14.21 19.31 27.28
C ASP A 499 15.37 18.60 26.54
N PRO A 500 16.09 19.29 25.62
CA PRO A 500 17.17 18.68 24.85
C PRO A 500 18.50 18.48 25.61
N ASP A 501 18.66 19.02 26.83
CA ASP A 501 19.94 19.02 27.57
C ASP A 501 20.11 17.87 28.59
N ASP A 502 19.21 16.87 28.62
CA ASP A 502 19.27 15.72 29.56
C ASP A 502 20.34 14.67 29.13
N PRO A 503 21.33 14.31 29.99
CA PRO A 503 22.42 13.39 29.64
C PRO A 503 22.00 11.91 29.48
N GLU A 504 22.85 11.11 28.81
CA GLU A 504 22.59 9.74 28.34
C GLU A 504 21.78 8.81 29.28
N PRO A 505 20.84 8.02 28.74
CA PRO A 505 19.96 7.19 29.54
C PRO A 505 20.64 5.94 30.12
N GLN A 506 20.25 5.58 31.35
CA GLN A 506 20.41 4.21 31.84
C GLN A 506 19.49 3.27 31.05
N ALA A 507 19.90 2.01 30.88
CA ALA A 507 19.12 1.03 30.16
C ALA A 507 17.81 0.68 30.90
N CYS A 508 16.67 0.97 30.27
CA CYS A 508 15.34 0.62 30.75
C CYS A 508 14.77 -0.55 29.92
N ALA A 509 13.78 -1.26 30.48
CA ALA A 509 13.17 -2.45 29.87
C ALA A 509 12.44 -2.13 28.54
N PRO A 510 12.26 -3.13 27.64
CA PRO A 510 11.49 -2.94 26.41
C PRO A 510 10.06 -2.45 26.67
N GLY A 511 9.46 -1.83 25.64
CA GLY A 511 8.12 -1.25 25.71
C GLY A 511 7.00 -2.28 25.91
N PRO A 512 5.75 -1.83 26.09
CA PRO A 512 4.62 -2.73 26.30
C PRO A 512 4.34 -3.58 25.06
N ASP A 513 4.36 -4.90 25.20
CA ASP A 513 3.91 -5.83 24.17
C ASP A 513 2.41 -5.63 23.88
N ILE A 514 2.01 -5.59 22.61
CA ILE A 514 0.60 -5.70 22.22
C ILE A 514 0.30 -7.20 21.98
N PRO A 515 -0.56 -7.84 22.80
CA PRO A 515 -0.89 -9.25 22.58
C PRO A 515 -1.84 -9.40 21.38
N VAL A 516 -1.44 -10.24 20.44
CA VAL A 516 -2.31 -10.76 19.38
C VAL A 516 -2.84 -12.12 19.82
N THR A 517 -4.15 -12.24 19.86
CA THR A 517 -4.84 -13.46 20.26
C THR A 517 -5.44 -14.16 19.04
N TYR A 518 -5.28 -15.48 19.00
CA TYR A 518 -5.93 -16.34 18.03
C TYR A 518 -6.84 -17.35 18.72
N ARG A 519 -7.95 -17.67 18.03
CA ARG A 519 -8.84 -18.77 18.37
C ARG A 519 -9.25 -19.52 17.12
N LEU A 520 -9.23 -20.84 17.20
CA LEU A 520 -9.71 -21.72 16.14
C LEU A 520 -11.09 -22.24 16.51
N ALA A 521 -12.08 -21.89 15.70
CA ALA A 521 -13.37 -22.56 15.64
C ALA A 521 -13.37 -23.53 14.46
N TYR A 522 -14.17 -24.60 14.56
CA TYR A 522 -14.41 -25.47 13.42
C TYR A 522 -15.83 -26.02 13.43
N THR A 523 -16.37 -26.21 12.23
CA THR A 523 -17.65 -26.86 12.01
C THR A 523 -17.48 -28.08 11.11
N LYS A 524 -18.40 -29.03 11.18
CA LYS A 524 -18.41 -30.17 10.26
C LYS A 524 -19.82 -30.67 10.07
N ALA A 525 -20.32 -30.67 8.84
CA ALA A 525 -21.65 -31.18 8.48
C ALA A 525 -22.79 -30.62 9.38
N GLY A 526 -22.73 -29.33 9.72
CA GLY A 526 -23.73 -28.64 10.55
C GLY A 526 -23.57 -28.81 12.07
N TRP A 527 -22.43 -29.31 12.54
CA TRP A 527 -22.07 -29.41 13.95
C TRP A 527 -20.92 -28.46 14.27
N GLU A 528 -21.05 -27.66 15.33
CA GLU A 528 -20.02 -26.71 15.81
C GLU A 528 -19.19 -27.30 16.95
N ALA A 529 -17.90 -27.00 16.97
CA ALA A 529 -17.02 -27.30 18.09
C ALA A 529 -16.98 -26.15 19.12
N PRO A 530 -16.67 -26.44 20.40
CA PRO A 530 -16.26 -25.40 21.33
C PRO A 530 -15.02 -24.70 20.78
N VAL A 531 -15.02 -23.37 20.82
CA VAL A 531 -13.87 -22.53 20.43
C VAL A 531 -12.61 -23.00 21.19
N SER A 532 -11.46 -23.03 20.50
CA SER A 532 -10.19 -23.52 21.05
C SER A 532 -9.77 -22.78 22.32
N THR A 533 -8.81 -23.37 23.05
CA THR A 533 -8.03 -22.58 24.01
C THR A 533 -7.37 -21.40 23.27
N GLN A 534 -7.39 -20.22 23.89
CA GLN A 534 -6.77 -19.00 23.39
C GLN A 534 -5.25 -19.16 23.32
N VAL A 535 -4.64 -18.71 22.23
CA VAL A 535 -3.18 -18.63 22.09
C VAL A 535 -2.75 -17.21 21.76
N GLU A 536 -1.66 -16.78 22.39
CA GLU A 536 -1.16 -15.41 22.34
C GLU A 536 0.20 -15.37 21.66
N ALA A 537 0.31 -14.53 20.62
CA ALA A 537 1.57 -14.02 20.11
C ALA A 537 1.76 -12.59 20.65
N HIS A 538 3.00 -12.14 20.81
CA HIS A 538 3.30 -10.79 21.27
C HIS A 538 3.89 -9.95 20.13
N MET A 539 3.21 -8.87 19.74
CA MET A 539 3.89 -7.81 18.99
C MET A 539 4.76 -7.03 19.98
N GLN A 540 6.07 -7.23 19.90
CA GLN A 540 6.98 -6.19 20.34
C GLN A 540 6.89 -5.05 19.32
N GLY A 541 6.55 -3.85 19.79
CA GLY A 541 6.81 -2.64 19.01
C GLY A 541 8.32 -2.59 18.76
N ASN A 542 8.73 -2.87 17.52
CA ASN A 542 10.14 -3.04 17.20
C ASN A 542 10.89 -1.71 17.43
N ARG A 543 11.74 -1.73 18.46
CA ARG A 543 13.05 -1.08 18.46
C ARG A 543 14.05 -2.19 18.85
N PRO A 544 15.23 -2.27 18.23
CA PRO A 544 15.85 -1.31 17.32
C PRO A 544 15.49 -1.51 15.84
#